data_AF-A0A410RZ58-F1
#
_entry.id   AF-A0A410RZ58-F1
#
_cell.length_a   1.000
_cell.length_b   1.000
_cell.length_c   1.000
_cell.angle_alpha   90.00
_cell.angle_beta   90.00
_cell.angle_gamma   90.00
#
_symmetry.space_group_name_H-M   'P 1'
#
loop_
_entity.id
_entity.type
_entity.pdbx_description
1 polymer ?
#
loop_
_entity_poly.entity_id
_entity_poly.type
_entity_poly.pdbx_seq_one_letter_code
_entity_poly.pdbx_strand_id
1 'polypeptide(L)'
;MSLSATTSQRTNSAYSNRSQALTTSAVRTSANPNAILSQYQPTGASARTARQDGLQPGVAASTRMAQTDLPRLQQYKANIEAAAAKHGLPPALLAAIASRESRAGAALDRTGHGDNGNGFGVMQVDHRHHTTKGGPTSQAHFDQAAGILKGYLNDVKKAHPDWSEAQQLRGAVAAYNFGPGNVRTQAGMDQGTTGNDYSNDVWARAQALAPHFGGAATNAGTPTNTPTRPSQTADTFEPASTPQRPGAKQWSTAPSMDQVTAGGNNLREGMQGPAVKQIQEMLGVPADGKFGPVTKKAVEDFQRANGVRAGSNAGQVGPDTFRALQGNRPGTTTNTQGTTNTQGTNNNGAVLGNGVRINTNDPTLQKLATSRLNNGQTGYCVRTTLDNMTRLGIPNTPRATGNDPNNPRGGMAQMLRNGWESIPFPGAQQKAIKSPYGNATANVVTADQYRKLVADGKVPDGAIIFQSRHGWDYSGGSKGNDMGIVRNGGKTTHNYQSMNSIIYSDCKEVVILVPKGAIQRD
;
A
#
# COMPACT_ATOMS: atom_id res chain seq x y z
N MET A 1 31.74 91.88 25.74
CA MET A 1 31.49 90.94 24.63
C MET A 1 29.99 90.74 24.49
N SER A 2 29.51 90.74 23.25
CA SER A 2 28.20 90.25 22.76
C SER A 2 26.94 91.10 22.95
N LEU A 3 26.68 91.90 21.91
CA LEU A 3 25.49 91.97 21.04
C LEU A 3 24.07 91.86 21.63
N SER A 4 23.36 92.96 21.48
CA SER A 4 21.91 93.18 21.51
C SER A 4 21.18 92.55 20.32
N ALA A 5 19.91 92.18 20.52
CA ALA A 5 18.73 92.73 19.82
C ALA A 5 17.54 91.73 19.71
N THR A 6 16.35 92.28 19.92
CA THR A 6 14.99 91.70 19.89
C THR A 6 14.53 91.27 18.49
N THR A 7 13.70 90.22 18.36
CA THR A 7 12.38 90.19 17.63
C THR A 7 11.95 88.80 17.09
N SER A 8 10.68 88.44 17.42
CA SER A 8 9.65 87.63 16.74
C SER A 8 9.69 86.12 16.46
N GLN A 9 8.56 85.53 16.90
CA GLN A 9 7.58 84.69 16.19
C GLN A 9 7.59 83.15 16.33
N ARG A 10 6.57 82.71 17.11
CA ARG A 10 5.68 81.54 17.00
C ARG A 10 6.26 80.22 16.47
N THR A 11 6.08 79.16 17.26
CA THR A 11 5.13 78.07 16.93
C THR A 11 4.68 77.33 18.19
N ASN A 12 3.42 76.91 18.18
CA ASN A 12 2.75 76.13 19.21
C ASN A 12 3.36 74.71 19.31
N SER A 13 3.58 74.21 20.52
CA SER A 13 3.63 72.76 20.78
C SER A 13 3.12 72.49 22.19
N ALA A 14 1.82 72.22 22.28
CA ALA A 14 1.14 71.89 23.52
C ALA A 14 1.11 70.36 23.72
N TYR A 15 1.56 69.92 24.91
CA TYR A 15 0.93 68.93 25.80
C TYR A 15 0.51 67.55 25.22
N SER A 16 0.71 66.38 25.85
CA SER A 16 1.22 66.00 27.18
C SER A 16 1.25 64.46 27.28
N ASN A 17 2.14 63.94 28.13
CA ASN A 17 2.01 62.73 28.96
C ASN A 17 1.93 61.31 28.35
N ARG A 18 3.12 60.72 28.22
CA ARG A 18 3.62 59.59 29.05
C ARG A 18 2.58 58.53 29.47
N SER A 19 2.34 57.55 28.59
CA SER A 19 2.19 56.12 28.93
C SER A 19 1.90 55.28 27.67
N GLN A 20 2.75 55.35 26.65
CA GLN A 20 2.74 54.35 25.56
C GLN A 20 4.16 54.04 25.09
N ALA A 21 4.71 52.98 25.64
CA ALA A 21 5.83 52.24 25.05
C ALA A 21 5.69 50.76 25.46
N LEU A 22 4.52 50.18 25.14
CA LEU A 22 4.30 48.74 25.16
C LEU A 22 3.88 48.32 23.75
N THR A 23 4.89 47.89 23.00
CA THR A 23 4.80 46.83 21.98
C THR A 23 3.60 46.87 21.03
N THR A 24 3.61 47.80 20.08
CA THR A 24 2.95 47.61 18.77
C THR A 24 3.99 47.21 17.73
N SER A 25 4.60 46.04 17.93
CA SER A 25 5.38 45.39 16.88
C SER A 25 4.41 44.68 15.93
N ALA A 26 4.12 45.36 14.82
CA ALA A 26 3.80 44.81 13.51
C ALA A 26 3.07 43.46 13.50
N VAL A 27 1.74 43.48 13.44
CA VAL A 27 0.97 42.39 12.82
C VAL A 27 1.33 42.43 11.32
N ARG A 28 2.46 41.81 10.96
CA ARG A 28 2.64 41.30 9.59
C ARG A 28 1.51 40.29 9.43
N THR A 29 0.58 40.57 8.54
CA THR A 29 -0.34 39.55 8.01
C THR A 29 0.54 38.42 7.47
N SER A 30 0.73 37.36 8.26
CA SER A 30 1.53 36.23 7.83
C SER A 30 0.81 35.64 6.61
N ALA A 31 1.43 35.77 5.44
CA ALA A 31 0.98 35.08 4.25
C ALA A 31 0.78 33.61 4.64
N ASN A 32 -0.36 33.05 4.26
CA ASN A 32 -0.70 31.68 4.60
C ASN A 32 0.48 30.75 4.23
N PRO A 33 1.14 30.09 5.20
CA PRO A 33 2.35 29.32 4.95
C PRO A 33 2.09 28.08 4.07
N ASN A 34 0.83 27.71 3.85
CA ASN A 34 0.42 26.62 2.97
C ASN A 34 -0.12 27.07 1.60
N ALA A 35 -0.13 28.36 1.26
CA ALA A 35 -0.79 28.87 0.05
C ALA A 35 -0.31 28.18 -1.24
N ILE A 36 0.98 27.87 -1.33
CA ILE A 36 1.58 27.18 -2.48
C ILE A 36 0.96 25.80 -2.76
N LEU A 37 0.40 25.14 -1.75
CA LEU A 37 -0.22 23.82 -1.90
C LEU A 37 -1.47 23.86 -2.80
N SER A 38 -2.13 25.02 -2.95
CA SER A 38 -3.27 25.18 -3.87
C SER A 38 -2.89 25.22 -5.35
N GLN A 39 -1.61 25.43 -5.67
CA GLN A 39 -1.16 25.65 -7.04
C GLN A 39 -0.94 24.34 -7.83
N TYR A 40 -1.14 23.19 -7.20
CA TYR A 40 -0.99 21.89 -7.83
C TYR A 40 -2.13 20.95 -7.45
N GLN A 41 -2.70 20.29 -8.46
CA GLN A 41 -3.72 19.26 -8.28
C GLN A 41 -3.04 17.87 -8.33
N PRO A 42 -2.86 17.19 -7.19
CA PRO A 42 -2.23 15.88 -7.18
C PRO A 42 -3.16 14.80 -7.74
N THR A 43 -2.56 13.73 -8.28
CA THR A 43 -3.28 12.50 -8.57
C THR A 43 -3.54 11.67 -7.31
N GLY A 44 -2.81 11.96 -6.22
CA GLY A 44 -2.87 11.23 -4.96
C GLY A 44 -2.18 9.86 -5.02
N ALA A 45 -2.50 9.01 -4.04
CA ALA A 45 -1.89 7.69 -3.87
C ALA A 45 -2.17 6.75 -5.05
N SER A 46 -1.13 6.08 -5.54
CA SER A 46 -1.25 4.91 -6.41
C SER A 46 -1.99 3.77 -5.71
N ALA A 47 -2.36 2.75 -6.49
CA ALA A 47 -2.94 1.53 -5.94
C ALA A 47 -2.00 0.85 -4.93
N ARG A 48 -0.68 0.92 -5.16
CA ARG A 48 0.32 0.33 -4.27
C ARG A 48 0.31 1.00 -2.90
N THR A 49 0.28 2.33 -2.86
CA THR A 49 0.27 3.09 -1.61
C THR A 49 -1.10 3.04 -0.94
N ALA A 50 -2.19 3.23 -1.68
CA ALA A 50 -3.55 3.20 -1.11
C ALA A 50 -3.91 1.84 -0.50
N ARG A 51 -3.36 0.74 -1.04
CA ARG A 51 -3.57 -0.61 -0.52
C ARG A 51 -3.08 -0.82 0.91
N GLN A 52 -2.14 0.01 1.40
CA GLN A 52 -1.66 -0.09 2.78
C GLN A 52 -2.78 0.10 3.82
N ASP A 53 -3.81 0.87 3.46
CA ASP A 53 -5.00 1.14 4.30
C ASP A 53 -6.27 0.54 3.68
N GLY A 54 -6.15 -0.32 2.65
CA GLY A 54 -7.29 -0.95 1.97
C GLY A 54 -8.17 0.02 1.17
N LEU A 55 -7.60 1.11 0.68
CA LEU A 55 -8.32 2.19 0.00
C LEU A 55 -8.22 2.09 -1.52
N GLN A 56 -9.20 2.66 -2.22
CA GLN A 56 -9.10 2.87 -3.68
C GLN A 56 -8.07 3.97 -3.98
N PRO A 57 -7.25 3.81 -5.03
CA PRO A 57 -6.23 4.80 -5.37
C PRO A 57 -6.83 6.18 -5.66
N GLY A 58 -6.01 7.21 -5.46
CA GLY A 58 -6.32 8.59 -5.75
C GLY A 58 -6.20 9.51 -4.55
N VAL A 59 -6.59 10.77 -4.74
CA VAL A 59 -6.56 11.82 -3.71
C VAL A 59 -7.35 11.44 -2.46
N ALA A 60 -8.50 10.77 -2.62
CA ALA A 60 -9.32 10.33 -1.50
C ALA A 60 -8.57 9.36 -0.56
N ALA A 61 -7.73 8.47 -1.11
CA ALA A 61 -6.90 7.60 -0.29
C ALA A 61 -5.84 8.38 0.48
N SER A 62 -5.12 9.29 -0.18
CA SER A 62 -4.15 10.16 0.47
C SER A 62 -4.77 10.94 1.63
N THR A 63 -5.93 11.57 1.38
CA THR A 63 -6.70 12.30 2.41
C THR A 63 -7.06 11.40 3.59
N ARG A 64 -7.57 10.19 3.34
CA ARG A 64 -7.95 9.27 4.40
C ARG A 64 -6.75 8.78 5.20
N MET A 65 -5.64 8.46 4.56
CA MET A 65 -4.40 8.05 5.24
C MET A 65 -3.83 9.19 6.11
N ALA A 66 -3.86 10.44 5.61
CA ALA A 66 -3.50 11.60 6.39
C ALA A 66 -4.41 11.79 7.62
N GLN A 67 -5.72 11.60 7.47
CA GLN A 67 -6.67 11.65 8.59
C GLN A 67 -6.42 10.55 9.63
N THR A 68 -6.10 9.33 9.19
CA THR A 68 -5.71 8.22 10.09
C THR A 68 -4.47 8.56 10.92
N ASP A 69 -3.54 9.32 10.34
CA ASP A 69 -2.28 9.70 11.00
C ASP A 69 -2.39 11.01 11.81
N LEU A 70 -3.42 11.82 11.57
CA LEU A 70 -3.61 13.15 12.17
C LEU A 70 -3.49 13.15 13.71
N PRO A 71 -4.09 12.21 14.47
CA PRO A 71 -3.95 12.22 15.93
C PRO A 71 -2.50 12.09 16.42
N ARG A 72 -1.67 11.30 15.70
CA ARG A 72 -0.23 11.18 15.99
C ARG A 72 0.52 12.44 15.56
N LEU A 73 0.21 12.96 14.37
CA LEU A 73 0.83 14.20 13.87
C LEU A 73 0.59 15.40 14.78
N GLN A 74 -0.57 15.49 15.44
CA GLN A 74 -0.85 16.58 16.37
C GLN A 74 0.14 16.65 17.55
N GLN A 75 0.68 15.50 17.97
CA GLN A 75 1.71 15.45 19.03
C GLN A 75 3.01 16.15 18.60
N TYR A 76 3.26 16.26 17.29
CA TYR A 76 4.45 16.88 16.71
C TYR A 76 4.20 18.26 16.11
N LYS A 77 2.99 18.83 16.28
CA LYS A 77 2.58 20.08 15.62
C LYS A 77 3.54 21.23 15.87
N ALA A 78 3.92 21.46 17.12
CA ALA A 78 4.87 22.53 17.46
C ALA A 78 6.23 22.31 16.79
N ASN A 79 6.72 21.06 16.74
CA ASN A 79 8.00 20.75 16.12
C ASN A 79 7.98 20.95 14.60
N ILE A 80 6.89 20.50 13.96
CA ILE A 80 6.65 20.64 12.52
C ILE A 80 6.55 22.11 12.15
N GLU A 81 5.77 22.91 12.88
CA GLU A 81 5.57 24.33 12.59
C GLU A 81 6.86 25.15 12.81
N ALA A 82 7.63 24.84 13.85
CA ALA A 82 8.92 25.47 14.10
C ALA A 82 9.95 25.15 12.99
N ALA A 83 10.07 23.87 12.60
CA ALA A 83 10.99 23.46 11.53
C ALA A 83 10.58 24.06 10.17
N ALA A 84 9.28 24.06 9.87
CA ALA A 84 8.72 24.65 8.66
C ALA A 84 9.03 26.15 8.56
N ALA A 85 8.79 26.90 9.64
CA ALA A 85 9.08 28.33 9.70
C ALA A 85 10.58 28.62 9.52
N LYS A 86 11.44 27.83 10.18
CA LYS A 86 12.90 27.97 10.10
C LYS A 86 13.45 27.77 8.70
N HIS A 87 12.86 26.86 7.92
CA HIS A 87 13.35 26.50 6.57
C HIS A 87 12.55 27.12 5.42
N GLY A 88 11.50 27.90 5.74
CA GLY A 88 10.63 28.52 4.73
C GLY A 88 9.89 27.47 3.89
N LEU A 89 9.28 26.49 4.56
CA LEU A 89 8.54 25.38 3.94
C LEU A 89 7.09 25.35 4.47
N PRO A 90 6.12 24.79 3.72
CA PRO A 90 4.77 24.63 4.23
C PRO A 90 4.71 23.62 5.39
N PRO A 91 4.17 23.99 6.57
CA PRO A 91 4.09 23.07 7.72
C PRO A 91 3.23 21.84 7.42
N ALA A 92 2.16 21.98 6.63
CA ALA A 92 1.33 20.84 6.24
C ALA A 92 2.07 19.86 5.31
N LEU A 93 3.05 20.34 4.54
CA LEU A 93 3.88 19.48 3.69
C LEU A 93 4.84 18.64 4.53
N LEU A 94 5.45 19.21 5.57
CA LEU A 94 6.28 18.45 6.51
C LEU A 94 5.45 17.42 7.29
N ALA A 95 4.24 17.78 7.73
CA ALA A 95 3.32 16.82 8.36
C ALA A 95 2.93 15.66 7.42
N ALA A 96 2.73 15.96 6.12
CA ALA A 96 2.44 14.95 5.11
C ALA A 96 3.61 14.00 4.85
N ILE A 97 4.85 14.51 4.84
CA ILE A 97 6.05 13.67 4.76
C ILE A 97 6.14 12.76 5.97
N ALA A 98 5.96 13.28 7.20
CA ALA A 98 5.91 12.44 8.41
C ALA A 98 4.84 11.33 8.33
N SER A 99 3.66 11.63 7.77
CA SER A 99 2.62 10.64 7.52
C SER A 99 3.06 9.58 6.51
N ARG A 100 3.65 10.00 5.37
CA ARG A 100 4.10 9.08 4.32
C ARG A 100 5.27 8.20 4.76
N GLU A 101 6.24 8.77 5.47
CA GLU A 101 7.50 8.12 5.84
C GLU A 101 7.32 7.08 6.93
N SER A 102 6.57 7.41 7.98
CA SER A 102 6.53 6.54 9.17
C SER A 102 5.14 6.40 9.78
N ARG A 103 4.08 6.82 9.08
CA ARG A 103 2.73 6.91 9.65
C ARG A 103 2.72 7.76 10.93
N ALA A 104 3.49 8.85 10.90
CA ALA A 104 3.76 9.72 12.04
C ALA A 104 4.34 8.96 13.25
N GLY A 105 5.38 8.17 13.01
CA GLY A 105 6.10 7.40 14.02
C GLY A 105 5.57 5.98 14.28
N ALA A 106 4.34 5.65 13.84
CA ALA A 106 3.74 4.35 14.11
C ALA A 106 4.40 3.17 13.39
N ALA A 107 5.16 3.42 12.31
CA ALA A 107 5.92 2.42 11.58
C ALA A 107 7.38 2.28 12.05
N LEU A 108 7.80 3.03 13.08
CA LEU A 108 9.15 2.96 13.62
C LEU A 108 9.29 1.78 14.58
N ASP A 109 10.48 1.19 14.64
CA ASP A 109 10.87 0.28 15.69
C ASP A 109 11.16 1.00 17.02
N ARG A 110 11.48 0.23 18.06
CA ARG A 110 11.73 0.76 19.41
C ARG A 110 12.95 1.68 19.51
N THR A 111 13.85 1.61 18.53
CA THR A 111 15.03 2.47 18.44
C THR A 111 14.78 3.72 17.60
N GLY A 112 13.56 3.86 17.06
CA GLY A 112 13.16 4.97 16.21
C GLY A 112 13.56 4.79 14.75
N HIS A 113 13.88 3.57 14.30
CA HIS A 113 14.26 3.31 12.90
C HIS A 113 13.12 2.65 12.10
N GLY A 114 13.10 2.90 10.79
CA GLY A 114 12.27 2.20 9.81
C GLY A 114 13.14 1.65 8.67
N ASP A 115 12.54 1.21 7.56
CA ASP A 115 13.24 0.80 6.33
C ASP A 115 14.43 -0.17 6.53
N ASN A 116 14.20 -1.24 7.28
CA ASN A 116 15.23 -2.23 7.64
C ASN A 116 16.41 -1.64 8.43
N GLY A 117 16.19 -0.54 9.16
CA GLY A 117 17.18 0.13 10.01
C GLY A 117 17.82 1.37 9.37
N ASN A 118 17.56 1.64 8.08
CA ASN A 118 18.25 2.71 7.34
C ASN A 118 17.65 4.11 7.59
N GLY A 119 16.32 4.21 7.69
CA GLY A 119 15.64 5.47 7.97
C GLY A 119 15.52 5.71 9.46
N PHE A 120 15.91 6.89 9.93
CA PHE A 120 15.82 7.30 11.33
C PHE A 120 14.70 8.31 11.57
N GLY A 121 13.95 8.11 12.65
CA GLY A 121 12.93 9.01 13.18
C GLY A 121 11.68 9.18 12.31
N VAL A 122 10.78 10.04 12.76
CA VAL A 122 9.43 10.24 12.18
C VAL A 122 9.48 10.63 10.70
N MET A 123 10.48 11.42 10.32
CA MET A 123 10.73 11.84 8.93
C MET A 123 11.64 10.89 8.13
N GLN A 124 12.05 9.74 8.69
CA GLN A 124 12.92 8.73 8.03
C GLN A 124 14.17 9.30 7.34
N VAL A 125 14.98 10.06 8.09
CA VAL A 125 16.28 10.53 7.58
C VAL A 125 17.21 9.34 7.37
N ASP A 126 17.69 9.14 6.15
CA ASP A 126 18.58 8.03 5.81
C ASP A 126 19.97 8.20 6.44
N HIS A 127 20.31 7.32 7.39
CA HIS A 127 21.57 7.40 8.12
C HIS A 127 22.81 7.12 7.25
N ARG A 128 22.62 6.49 6.08
CA ARG A 128 23.71 6.14 5.14
C ARG A 128 24.24 7.38 4.41
N HIS A 129 23.42 8.42 4.31
CA HIS A 129 23.74 9.66 3.62
C HIS A 129 23.82 10.86 4.56
N HIS A 130 23.30 10.74 5.79
CA HIS A 130 23.31 11.82 6.78
C HIS A 130 23.61 11.30 8.18
N THR A 131 24.46 12.01 8.93
CA THR A 131 24.58 11.79 10.38
C THR A 131 23.29 12.25 11.05
N THR A 132 22.60 11.35 11.76
CA THR A 132 21.33 11.63 12.43
C THR A 132 21.49 12.60 13.60
N LYS A 133 20.52 13.49 13.81
CA LYS A 133 20.56 14.52 14.87
C LYS A 133 19.38 14.37 15.84
N GLY A 134 19.71 14.35 17.12
CA GLY A 134 18.71 14.25 18.20
C GLY A 134 17.99 12.90 18.25
N GLY A 135 16.92 12.83 19.04
CA GLY A 135 16.06 11.65 19.13
C GLY A 135 15.04 11.57 17.97
N PRO A 136 14.42 10.40 17.73
CA PRO A 136 13.59 10.11 16.55
C PRO A 136 12.32 10.97 16.41
N THR A 137 11.91 11.65 17.48
CA THR A 137 10.75 12.55 17.54
C THR A 137 11.13 13.97 17.98
N SER A 138 12.43 14.28 18.07
CA SER A 138 12.92 15.54 18.65
C SER A 138 12.86 16.72 17.67
N GLN A 139 12.92 17.95 18.19
CA GLN A 139 13.01 19.16 17.33
C GLN A 139 14.20 19.08 16.36
N ALA A 140 15.35 18.61 16.85
CA ALA A 140 16.55 18.50 16.03
C ALA A 140 16.36 17.56 14.83
N HIS A 141 15.54 16.52 14.98
CA HIS A 141 15.17 15.60 13.90
C HIS A 141 14.30 16.28 12.83
N PHE A 142 13.25 17.00 13.26
CA PHE A 142 12.37 17.73 12.34
C PHE A 142 13.12 18.85 11.60
N ASP A 143 13.98 19.60 12.30
CA ASP A 143 14.87 20.60 11.70
C ASP A 143 15.81 19.98 10.67
N GLN A 144 16.42 18.83 10.97
CA GLN A 144 17.29 18.13 10.02
C GLN A 144 16.54 17.71 8.76
N ALA A 145 15.38 17.07 8.91
CA ALA A 145 14.58 16.62 7.79
C ALA A 145 14.10 17.78 6.91
N ALA A 146 13.64 18.87 7.53
CA ALA A 146 13.25 20.09 6.82
C ALA A 146 14.43 20.73 6.07
N GLY A 147 15.63 20.74 6.69
CA GLY A 147 16.86 21.19 6.05
C GLY A 147 17.25 20.37 4.82
N ILE A 148 17.12 19.05 4.88
CA ILE A 148 17.37 18.15 3.74
C ILE A 148 16.40 18.46 2.59
N LEU A 149 15.10 18.55 2.88
CA LEU A 149 14.10 18.89 1.87
C LEU A 149 14.36 20.27 1.24
N LYS A 150 14.78 21.26 2.05
CA LYS A 150 15.16 22.58 1.56
C LYS A 150 16.39 22.53 0.65
N GLY A 151 17.37 21.68 0.97
CA GLY A 151 18.51 21.40 0.10
C GLY A 151 18.07 20.87 -1.26
N TYR A 152 17.23 19.83 -1.27
CA TYR A 152 16.69 19.27 -2.51
C TYR A 152 15.83 20.26 -3.30
N LEU A 153 15.10 21.15 -2.63
CA LEU A 153 14.40 22.25 -3.32
C LEU A 153 15.37 23.17 -4.05
N ASN A 154 16.50 23.53 -3.43
CA ASN A 154 17.51 24.35 -4.09
C ASN A 154 18.15 23.62 -5.28
N ASP A 155 18.42 22.32 -5.16
CA ASP A 155 18.97 21.50 -6.25
C ASP A 155 17.99 21.42 -7.43
N VAL A 156 16.69 21.21 -7.15
CA VAL A 156 15.65 21.18 -8.18
C VAL A 156 15.46 22.55 -8.82
N LYS A 157 15.47 23.64 -8.04
CA LYS A 157 15.45 25.02 -8.57
C LYS A 157 16.61 25.28 -9.53
N LYS A 158 17.80 24.78 -9.20
CA LYS A 158 19.00 24.90 -10.05
C LYS A 158 18.89 24.05 -11.33
N ALA A 159 18.37 22.83 -11.22
CA ALA A 159 18.24 21.91 -12.36
C ALA A 159 17.09 22.29 -13.30
N HIS A 160 16.03 22.90 -12.76
CA HIS A 160 14.79 23.23 -13.48
C HIS A 160 14.34 24.67 -13.19
N PRO A 161 15.11 25.69 -13.61
CA PRO A 161 14.79 27.09 -13.34
C PRO A 161 13.47 27.53 -14.00
N ASP A 162 13.07 26.89 -15.10
CA ASP A 162 11.86 27.23 -15.86
C ASP A 162 10.57 26.63 -15.28
N TRP A 163 10.68 25.77 -14.26
CA TRP A 163 9.50 25.21 -13.59
C TRP A 163 8.92 26.20 -12.60
N SER A 164 7.60 26.16 -12.40
CA SER A 164 6.96 26.99 -11.37
C SER A 164 7.45 26.61 -9.97
N GLU A 165 7.31 27.51 -9.00
CA GLU A 165 7.74 27.23 -7.63
C GLU A 165 7.03 25.99 -7.03
N ALA A 166 5.75 25.79 -7.36
CA ALA A 166 5.01 24.61 -6.94
C ALA A 166 5.56 23.32 -7.58
N GLN A 167 5.94 23.36 -8.86
CA GLN A 167 6.57 22.23 -9.55
C GLN A 167 7.96 21.92 -8.98
N GLN A 168 8.75 22.95 -8.67
CA GLN A 168 10.06 22.80 -8.04
C GLN A 168 9.93 22.20 -6.63
N LEU A 169 8.96 22.68 -5.83
CA LEU A 169 8.68 22.12 -4.51
C LEU A 169 8.18 20.68 -4.60
N ARG A 170 7.32 20.35 -5.57
CA ARG A 170 6.89 18.97 -5.80
C ARG A 170 8.06 18.09 -6.19
N GLY A 171 8.96 18.59 -7.03
CA GLY A 171 10.21 17.92 -7.39
C GLY A 171 11.09 17.65 -6.16
N ALA A 172 11.21 18.61 -5.25
CA ALA A 172 11.93 18.44 -3.99
C ALA A 172 11.33 17.32 -3.11
N VAL A 173 9.99 17.21 -3.09
CA VAL A 173 9.29 16.13 -2.38
C VAL A 173 9.57 14.78 -3.02
N ALA A 174 9.55 14.66 -4.35
CA ALA A 174 9.97 13.43 -5.03
C ALA A 174 11.45 13.10 -4.74
N ALA A 175 12.32 14.11 -4.80
CA ALA A 175 13.75 14.01 -4.49
C ALA A 175 14.01 13.54 -3.06
N TYR A 176 13.13 13.85 -2.11
CA TYR A 176 13.24 13.35 -0.74
C TYR A 176 13.29 11.82 -0.67
N ASN A 177 12.58 11.14 -1.57
CA ASN A 177 12.51 9.68 -1.61
C ASN A 177 13.66 9.01 -2.39
N PHE A 178 14.13 9.62 -3.48
CA PHE A 178 15.06 8.97 -4.41
C PHE A 178 16.28 9.82 -4.84
N GLY A 179 16.48 10.97 -4.20
CA GLY A 179 17.49 11.96 -4.55
C GLY A 179 17.15 12.88 -5.73
N PRO A 180 17.74 14.08 -5.80
CA PRO A 180 17.39 15.12 -6.78
C PRO A 180 17.76 14.76 -8.23
N GLY A 181 18.77 13.90 -8.44
CA GLY A 181 19.20 13.48 -9.79
C GLY A 181 18.15 12.66 -10.57
N ASN A 182 17.10 12.19 -9.90
CA ASN A 182 15.99 11.45 -10.54
C ASN A 182 14.80 12.35 -10.92
N VAL A 183 14.80 13.62 -10.51
CA VAL A 183 13.79 14.61 -10.92
C VAL A 183 14.17 15.14 -12.31
N ARG A 184 13.69 14.48 -13.37
CA ARG A 184 14.09 14.82 -14.76
C ARG A 184 13.04 15.56 -15.57
N THR A 185 11.77 15.20 -15.41
CA THR A 185 10.65 15.79 -16.17
C THR A 185 9.43 15.97 -15.27
N GLN A 186 8.54 16.90 -15.61
CA GLN A 186 7.31 17.11 -14.84
C GLN A 186 6.35 15.91 -14.92
N ALA A 187 6.22 15.31 -16.11
CA ALA A 187 5.32 14.19 -16.36
C ALA A 187 5.80 12.88 -15.71
N GLY A 188 7.11 12.63 -15.73
CA GLY A 188 7.73 11.44 -15.14
C GLY A 188 8.26 11.64 -13.71
N MET A 189 7.88 12.73 -13.03
CA MET A 189 8.53 13.16 -11.78
C MET A 189 8.56 12.09 -10.68
N ASP A 190 7.49 11.31 -10.54
CA ASP A 190 7.41 10.25 -9.52
C ASP A 190 7.90 8.89 -10.02
N GLN A 191 8.28 8.74 -11.30
CA GLN A 191 8.74 7.45 -11.83
C GLN A 191 10.04 7.05 -11.13
N GLY A 192 10.02 5.90 -10.47
CA GLY A 192 11.15 5.39 -9.67
C GLY A 192 11.06 5.74 -8.19
N THR A 193 10.14 6.61 -7.75
CA THR A 193 9.85 6.78 -6.32
C THR A 193 9.13 5.54 -5.78
N THR A 194 9.18 5.31 -4.46
CA THR A 194 8.37 4.27 -3.81
C THR A 194 6.90 4.46 -4.17
N GLY A 195 6.28 3.46 -4.81
CA GLY A 195 4.88 3.55 -5.26
C GLY A 195 4.66 4.27 -6.59
N ASN A 196 5.71 4.86 -7.19
CA ASN A 196 5.63 5.75 -8.35
C ASN A 196 4.63 6.91 -8.17
N ASP A 197 4.45 7.37 -6.92
CA ASP A 197 3.42 8.33 -6.54
C ASP A 197 3.83 9.26 -5.40
N TYR A 198 5.11 9.26 -5.00
CA TYR A 198 5.51 9.80 -3.70
C TYR A 198 5.12 11.28 -3.55
N SER A 199 5.49 12.13 -4.51
CA SER A 199 5.13 13.56 -4.44
C SER A 199 3.63 13.80 -4.62
N ASN A 200 2.95 13.02 -5.46
CA ASN A 200 1.50 13.12 -5.63
C ASN A 200 0.71 12.76 -4.36
N ASP A 201 1.07 11.68 -3.70
CA ASP A 201 0.44 11.27 -2.44
C ASP A 201 0.75 12.25 -1.31
N VAL A 202 2.02 12.63 -1.14
CA VAL A 202 2.41 13.59 -0.10
C VAL A 202 1.73 14.94 -0.29
N TRP A 203 1.62 15.44 -1.52
CA TRP A 203 0.94 16.71 -1.77
C TRP A 203 -0.56 16.64 -1.46
N ALA A 204 -1.23 15.53 -1.81
CA ALA A 204 -2.64 15.30 -1.46
C ALA A 204 -2.85 15.20 0.06
N ARG A 205 -1.96 14.51 0.78
CA ARG A 205 -1.95 14.50 2.25
C ARG A 205 -1.74 15.91 2.82
N ALA A 206 -0.84 16.70 2.25
CA ALA A 206 -0.54 18.05 2.71
C ALA A 206 -1.75 18.99 2.57
N GLN A 207 -2.46 18.91 1.44
CA GLN A 207 -3.72 19.65 1.24
C GLN A 207 -4.78 19.26 2.29
N ALA A 208 -4.92 17.98 2.59
CA ALA A 208 -5.84 17.50 3.63
C ALA A 208 -5.43 17.94 5.06
N LEU A 209 -4.13 18.04 5.33
CA LEU A 209 -3.59 18.40 6.64
C LEU A 209 -3.49 19.92 6.86
N ALA A 210 -3.54 20.74 5.81
CA ALA A 210 -3.36 22.19 5.90
C ALA A 210 -4.21 22.87 6.98
N PRO A 211 -5.53 22.58 7.11
CA PRO A 211 -6.35 23.17 8.18
C PRO A 211 -5.82 22.92 9.61
N HIS A 212 -5.01 21.87 9.81
CA HIS A 212 -4.46 21.47 11.11
C HIS A 212 -3.03 21.95 11.36
N PHE A 213 -2.30 22.43 10.34
CA PHE A 213 -0.89 22.84 10.44
C PHE A 213 -0.68 24.14 9.66
N GLY A 214 -0.53 25.29 10.32
CA GLY A 214 -0.32 26.58 9.66
C GLY A 214 -1.53 27.22 8.94
N GLY A 215 -2.69 26.54 8.85
CA GLY A 215 -3.93 27.09 8.28
C GLY A 215 -4.30 26.52 6.90
N ALA A 216 -5.54 26.71 6.45
CA ALA A 216 -6.09 26.09 5.24
C ALA A 216 -5.19 26.32 4.00
N ALA A 217 -5.13 25.41 3.04
CA ALA A 217 -4.29 25.54 1.84
C ALA A 217 -4.78 26.64 0.85
N THR A 218 -5.77 27.44 1.22
CA THR A 218 -6.39 28.42 0.33
C THR A 218 -5.46 29.59 0.04
N ASN A 219 -5.55 30.14 -1.16
CA ASN A 219 -4.98 31.46 -1.41
C ASN A 219 -5.71 32.45 -0.50
N ALA A 220 -4.98 33.08 0.41
CA ALA A 220 -5.52 34.13 1.25
C ALA A 220 -5.84 35.33 0.34
N GLY A 221 -7.08 35.37 -0.13
CA GLY A 221 -7.65 36.37 -1.01
C GLY A 221 -9.17 36.35 -0.90
N THR A 222 -9.65 37.04 0.15
CA THR A 222 -11.03 37.55 0.37
C THR A 222 -12.00 36.66 1.19
N PRO A 223 -12.74 37.21 2.18
CA PRO A 223 -13.40 36.44 3.23
C PRO A 223 -14.93 36.31 3.09
N THR A 224 -15.46 35.44 3.96
CA THR A 224 -16.81 35.37 4.58
C THR A 224 -17.97 34.54 3.97
N ASN A 225 -18.45 33.66 4.87
CA ASN A 225 -19.82 33.20 5.16
C ASN A 225 -20.37 31.91 4.50
N THR A 226 -20.37 30.85 5.32
CA THR A 226 -21.38 29.76 5.36
C THR A 226 -22.63 30.24 6.11
N PRO A 227 -23.78 29.51 6.17
CA PRO A 227 -24.16 28.28 5.45
C PRO A 227 -25.62 28.27 4.90
N THR A 228 -25.93 27.43 3.92
CA THR A 228 -27.22 26.70 3.87
C THR A 228 -27.23 25.59 2.81
N ARG A 229 -27.82 24.46 3.19
CA ARG A 229 -28.17 23.27 2.37
C ARG A 229 -29.67 23.34 2.06
N PRO A 230 -30.12 23.04 0.82
CA PRO A 230 -31.05 21.91 0.60
C PRO A 230 -30.70 21.14 -0.70
N SER A 231 -30.60 19.81 -0.67
CA SER A 231 -31.64 18.81 -0.99
C SER A 231 -31.70 18.41 -2.48
N GLN A 232 -31.87 17.10 -2.67
CA GLN A 232 -31.81 16.32 -3.90
C GLN A 232 -32.89 16.69 -4.92
N THR A 233 -32.59 16.55 -6.20
CA THR A 233 -33.50 15.99 -7.22
C THR A 233 -32.68 15.24 -8.28
N ALA A 234 -33.22 14.09 -8.71
CA ALA A 234 -32.76 13.27 -9.82
C ALA A 234 -33.53 13.66 -11.10
N ASP A 235 -32.93 13.40 -12.27
CA ASP A 235 -33.50 13.19 -13.63
C ASP A 235 -32.44 13.64 -14.68
N THR A 236 -32.19 13.10 -15.87
CA THR A 236 -32.41 11.83 -16.61
C THR A 236 -31.62 11.97 -17.95
N PHE A 237 -31.12 10.85 -18.51
CA PHE A 237 -30.75 10.55 -19.93
C PHE A 237 -29.73 11.39 -20.76
N GLU A 238 -28.53 10.81 -20.94
CA GLU A 238 -27.78 10.45 -22.20
C GLU A 238 -27.57 11.41 -23.42
N PRO A 239 -26.61 11.14 -24.35
CA PRO A 239 -25.35 11.90 -24.47
C PRO A 239 -25.23 12.75 -25.75
N ALA A 240 -24.46 13.85 -25.70
CA ALA A 240 -24.11 14.66 -26.87
C ALA A 240 -22.59 14.72 -27.10
N SER A 241 -22.20 14.31 -28.30
CA SER A 241 -20.87 14.35 -28.92
C SER A 241 -20.46 15.76 -29.38
N THR A 242 -19.15 16.09 -29.30
CA THR A 242 -18.29 16.93 -30.22
C THR A 242 -17.06 17.50 -29.47
N PRO A 243 -16.03 18.13 -30.11
CA PRO A 243 -15.23 17.77 -31.29
C PRO A 243 -13.70 17.72 -31.00
N GLN A 244 -12.93 17.16 -31.94
CA GLN A 244 -11.53 16.71 -31.81
C GLN A 244 -10.47 17.81 -32.06
N ARG A 245 -9.44 17.88 -31.20
CA ARG A 245 -8.23 18.74 -31.33
C ARG A 245 -7.13 18.02 -32.12
N PRO A 246 -6.38 18.67 -33.06
CA PRO A 246 -5.43 17.98 -33.92
C PRO A 246 -4.13 17.61 -33.20
N GLY A 247 -3.62 16.40 -33.43
CA GLY A 247 -2.32 15.89 -32.93
C GLY A 247 -2.36 14.51 -32.27
N ALA A 248 -3.54 13.91 -32.08
CA ALA A 248 -3.66 12.57 -31.50
C ALA A 248 -3.28 11.49 -32.53
N LYS A 249 -2.40 10.55 -32.14
CA LYS A 249 -2.20 9.26 -32.83
C LYS A 249 -3.58 8.70 -33.19
N GLN A 250 -3.88 8.49 -34.48
CA GLN A 250 -5.17 7.93 -34.88
C GLN A 250 -5.21 6.45 -34.47
N TRP A 251 -6.14 6.13 -33.56
CA TRP A 251 -6.37 4.78 -33.09
C TRP A 251 -7.34 4.06 -34.03
N SER A 252 -6.97 2.87 -34.47
CA SER A 252 -7.85 2.01 -35.27
C SER A 252 -8.93 1.36 -34.40
N THR A 253 -10.11 1.11 -34.95
CA THR A 253 -11.19 0.42 -34.22
C THR A 253 -10.79 -1.03 -33.94
N ALA A 254 -10.87 -1.44 -32.68
CA ALA A 254 -10.63 -2.82 -32.28
C ALA A 254 -11.76 -3.75 -32.76
N PRO A 255 -11.45 -5.00 -33.17
CA PRO A 255 -12.45 -6.03 -33.39
C PRO A 255 -13.29 -6.29 -32.12
N SER A 256 -14.53 -6.76 -32.29
CA SER A 256 -15.37 -7.15 -31.16
C SER A 256 -14.79 -8.38 -30.44
N MET A 257 -15.23 -8.62 -29.19
CA MET A 257 -14.72 -9.77 -28.44
C MET A 257 -15.09 -11.11 -29.11
N ASP A 258 -16.24 -11.18 -29.78
CA ASP A 258 -16.67 -12.36 -30.54
C ASP A 258 -15.79 -12.62 -31.77
N GLN A 259 -15.31 -11.56 -32.42
CA GLN A 259 -14.36 -11.66 -33.53
C GLN A 259 -12.96 -12.08 -33.06
N VAL A 260 -12.57 -11.68 -31.84
CA VAL A 260 -11.31 -12.10 -31.21
C VAL A 260 -11.36 -13.56 -30.80
N THR A 261 -12.51 -14.07 -30.34
CA THR A 261 -12.68 -15.47 -29.92
C THR A 261 -12.89 -16.44 -31.08
N ALA A 262 -13.53 -16.01 -32.18
CA ALA A 262 -13.75 -16.83 -33.38
C ALA A 262 -12.44 -17.18 -34.12
N GLY A 263 -11.35 -16.46 -33.86
CA GLY A 263 -10.04 -16.66 -34.49
C GLY A 263 -9.97 -16.02 -35.88
N GLY A 264 -9.11 -15.00 -36.02
CA GLY A 264 -8.91 -14.27 -37.28
C GLY A 264 -8.48 -12.81 -37.10
N ASN A 265 -8.78 -12.19 -35.95
CA ASN A 265 -8.41 -10.81 -35.63
C ASN A 265 -8.02 -10.63 -34.15
N ASN A 266 -6.74 -10.31 -33.87
CA ASN A 266 -6.25 -10.09 -32.50
C ASN A 266 -6.34 -8.62 -32.07
N LEU A 267 -6.54 -8.37 -30.77
CA LEU A 267 -6.32 -7.04 -30.19
C LEU A 267 -4.81 -6.77 -30.09
N ARG A 268 -4.37 -5.59 -30.52
CA ARG A 268 -2.95 -5.21 -30.54
C ARG A 268 -2.75 -3.72 -30.37
N GLU A 269 -1.48 -3.33 -30.17
CA GLU A 269 -1.10 -1.94 -30.00
C GLU A 269 -1.60 -1.05 -31.15
N GLY A 270 -2.13 0.14 -30.82
CA GLY A 270 -2.72 1.06 -31.79
C GLY A 270 -4.22 0.88 -32.06
N MET A 271 -4.86 -0.07 -31.38
CA MET A 271 -6.32 -0.26 -31.42
C MET A 271 -7.03 0.42 -30.25
N GLN A 272 -8.27 0.82 -30.45
CA GLN A 272 -9.17 1.28 -29.39
C GLN A 272 -10.56 0.68 -29.51
N GLY A 273 -11.23 0.48 -28.38
CA GLY A 273 -12.63 0.04 -28.37
C GLY A 273 -13.00 -0.77 -27.13
N PRO A 274 -14.28 -1.15 -27.01
CA PRO A 274 -14.81 -1.84 -25.83
C PRO A 274 -14.05 -3.13 -25.49
N ALA A 275 -13.63 -3.89 -26.51
CA ALA A 275 -12.87 -5.12 -26.32
C ALA A 275 -11.50 -4.87 -25.65
N VAL A 276 -10.82 -3.76 -25.98
CA VAL A 276 -9.55 -3.38 -25.35
C VAL A 276 -9.75 -3.03 -23.89
N LYS A 277 -10.81 -2.26 -23.59
CA LYS A 277 -11.17 -1.88 -22.22
C LYS A 277 -11.41 -3.11 -21.35
N GLN A 278 -12.16 -4.07 -21.87
CA GLN A 278 -12.46 -5.32 -21.19
C GLN A 278 -11.19 -6.15 -20.88
N ILE A 279 -10.20 -6.16 -21.78
CA ILE A 279 -8.92 -6.83 -21.50
C ILE A 279 -8.09 -6.07 -20.46
N GLN A 280 -8.05 -4.74 -20.53
CA GLN A 280 -7.34 -3.92 -19.54
C GLN A 280 -7.88 -4.16 -18.12
N GLU A 281 -9.20 -4.30 -17.97
CA GLU A 281 -9.84 -4.70 -16.71
C GLU A 281 -9.40 -6.10 -16.26
N MET A 282 -9.35 -7.09 -17.16
CA MET A 282 -8.87 -8.44 -16.86
C MET A 282 -7.40 -8.49 -16.44
N LEU A 283 -6.57 -7.60 -17.01
CA LEU A 283 -5.15 -7.48 -16.72
C LEU A 283 -4.84 -6.61 -15.50
N GLY A 284 -5.84 -5.93 -14.93
CA GLY A 284 -5.66 -5.03 -13.79
C GLY A 284 -4.84 -3.78 -14.11
N VAL A 285 -4.88 -3.31 -15.37
CA VAL A 285 -4.26 -2.06 -15.82
C VAL A 285 -5.32 -1.00 -16.09
N PRO A 286 -4.97 0.30 -16.25
CA PRO A 286 -5.94 1.33 -16.56
C PRO A 286 -6.78 0.97 -17.80
N ALA A 287 -8.11 0.97 -17.64
CA ALA A 287 -9.07 0.56 -18.65
C ALA A 287 -9.60 1.75 -19.46
N ASP A 288 -8.71 2.43 -20.17
CA ASP A 288 -9.02 3.60 -20.99
C ASP A 288 -9.55 3.25 -22.40
N GLY A 289 -9.64 1.95 -22.72
CA GLY A 289 -10.08 1.44 -24.01
C GLY A 289 -9.08 1.62 -25.13
N LYS A 290 -7.82 2.01 -24.85
CA LYS A 290 -6.76 2.26 -25.84
C LYS A 290 -5.59 1.30 -25.61
N PHE A 291 -5.28 0.51 -26.63
CA PHE A 291 -4.25 -0.50 -26.54
C PHE A 291 -2.89 0.15 -26.77
N GLY A 292 -2.38 0.82 -25.74
CA GLY A 292 -1.07 1.47 -25.77
C GLY A 292 0.07 0.59 -25.25
N PRO A 293 1.29 1.15 -25.12
CA PRO A 293 2.46 0.43 -24.63
C PRO A 293 2.27 -0.23 -23.26
N VAL A 294 1.48 0.40 -22.38
CA VAL A 294 1.14 -0.15 -21.05
C VAL A 294 0.31 -1.41 -21.16
N THR A 295 -0.72 -1.41 -22.00
CA THR A 295 -1.58 -2.58 -22.23
C THR A 295 -0.81 -3.71 -22.91
N LYS A 296 0.01 -3.40 -23.91
CA LYS A 296 0.88 -4.38 -24.57
C LYS A 296 1.81 -5.06 -23.58
N LYS A 297 2.51 -4.29 -22.76
CA LYS A 297 3.42 -4.83 -21.76
C LYS A 297 2.70 -5.71 -20.73
N ALA A 298 1.50 -5.30 -20.31
CA ALA A 298 0.68 -6.11 -19.39
C ALA A 298 0.24 -7.44 -20.02
N VAL A 299 -0.09 -7.45 -21.32
CA VAL A 299 -0.40 -8.68 -22.07
C VAL A 299 0.83 -9.58 -22.16
N GLU A 300 2.01 -9.04 -22.49
CA GLU A 300 3.27 -9.81 -22.57
C GLU A 300 3.63 -10.43 -21.20
N ASP A 301 3.53 -9.64 -20.14
CA ASP A 301 3.82 -10.10 -18.78
C ASP A 301 2.82 -11.20 -18.34
N PHE A 302 1.54 -11.05 -18.70
CA PHE A 302 0.49 -12.05 -18.45
C PHE A 302 0.72 -13.35 -19.24
N GLN A 303 1.01 -13.26 -20.54
CA GLN A 303 1.27 -14.42 -21.40
C GLN A 303 2.48 -15.22 -20.89
N ARG A 304 3.56 -14.52 -20.51
CA ARG A 304 4.75 -15.13 -19.91
C ARG A 304 4.44 -15.81 -18.58
N ALA A 305 3.62 -15.17 -17.73
CA ALA A 305 3.27 -15.72 -16.42
C ALA A 305 2.37 -16.97 -16.49
N ASN A 306 1.59 -17.12 -17.57
CA ASN A 306 0.60 -18.20 -17.72
C ASN A 306 0.99 -19.24 -18.77
N GLY A 307 2.21 -19.21 -19.29
CA GLY A 307 2.71 -20.21 -20.25
C GLY A 307 1.95 -20.23 -21.59
N VAL A 308 1.27 -19.14 -21.95
CA VAL A 308 0.56 -19.02 -23.24
C VAL A 308 1.63 -18.83 -24.33
N ARG A 309 1.79 -19.80 -25.24
CA ARG A 309 2.90 -19.88 -26.21
C ARG A 309 3.18 -18.54 -26.90
N ALA A 310 4.34 -17.96 -26.59
CA ALA A 310 4.85 -16.75 -27.23
C ALA A 310 5.43 -17.10 -28.62
N GLY A 311 4.65 -16.83 -29.67
CA GLY A 311 5.08 -16.79 -31.07
C GLY A 311 4.83 -15.39 -31.67
N SER A 312 4.38 -15.30 -32.92
CA SER A 312 4.03 -14.06 -33.65
C SER A 312 2.91 -13.20 -33.01
N ASN A 313 2.41 -13.57 -31.84
CA ASN A 313 1.29 -12.96 -31.11
C ASN A 313 1.70 -12.35 -29.75
N ALA A 314 3.00 -12.24 -29.46
CA ALA A 314 3.49 -11.63 -28.21
C ALA A 314 2.97 -10.18 -28.08
N GLY A 315 2.34 -9.88 -26.94
CA GLY A 315 1.76 -8.55 -26.69
C GLY A 315 0.45 -8.28 -27.43
N GLN A 316 -0.14 -9.31 -28.05
CA GLN A 316 -1.47 -9.27 -28.67
C GLN A 316 -2.43 -10.22 -27.94
N VAL A 317 -3.72 -9.95 -28.01
CA VAL A 317 -4.75 -10.78 -27.37
C VAL A 317 -5.53 -11.51 -28.45
N GLY A 318 -5.24 -12.79 -28.60
CA GLY A 318 -6.02 -13.75 -29.40
C GLY A 318 -6.79 -14.74 -28.51
N PRO A 319 -7.47 -15.75 -29.11
CA PRO A 319 -8.34 -16.69 -28.38
C PRO A 319 -7.71 -17.34 -27.15
N ASP A 320 -6.46 -17.80 -27.25
CA ASP A 320 -5.77 -18.49 -26.16
C ASP A 320 -5.42 -17.56 -24.99
N THR A 321 -5.01 -16.33 -25.32
CA THR A 321 -4.70 -15.30 -24.30
C THR A 321 -5.98 -14.88 -23.58
N PHE A 322 -7.09 -14.74 -24.31
CA PHE A 322 -8.38 -14.42 -23.73
C PHE A 322 -8.92 -15.54 -22.84
N ARG A 323 -8.80 -16.81 -23.27
CA ARG A 323 -9.21 -17.97 -22.46
C ARG A 323 -8.44 -18.05 -21.14
N ALA A 324 -7.14 -17.80 -21.18
CA ALA A 324 -6.32 -17.73 -19.98
C ALA A 324 -6.76 -16.58 -19.05
N LEU A 325 -7.12 -15.41 -19.59
CA LEU A 325 -7.63 -14.28 -18.81
C LEU A 325 -8.99 -14.58 -18.15
N GLN A 326 -9.86 -15.31 -18.84
CA GLN A 326 -11.16 -15.73 -18.28
C GLN A 326 -11.01 -16.72 -17.12
N GLY A 327 -10.07 -17.66 -17.22
CA GLY A 327 -9.72 -18.58 -16.13
C GLY A 327 -9.16 -17.87 -14.88
N ASN A 328 -8.80 -16.60 -15.01
CA ASN A 328 -8.22 -15.77 -13.96
C ASN A 328 -9.20 -14.71 -13.37
N ARG A 329 -10.49 -14.72 -13.75
CA ARG A 329 -11.51 -13.84 -13.15
C ARG A 329 -12.14 -14.47 -11.90
N PRO A 330 -12.25 -13.75 -10.77
CA PRO A 330 -13.13 -14.13 -9.67
C PRO A 330 -14.59 -13.91 -10.08
N GLY A 331 -15.35 -15.00 -10.25
CA GLY A 331 -16.82 -15.07 -10.18
C GLY A 331 -17.64 -14.05 -10.98
N THR A 332 -17.98 -14.38 -12.22
CA THR A 332 -19.20 -13.89 -12.89
C THR A 332 -19.96 -15.09 -13.45
N THR A 333 -20.84 -15.66 -12.65
CA THR A 333 -21.90 -16.57 -13.11
C THR A 333 -23.13 -15.74 -13.46
N THR A 334 -23.40 -15.58 -14.75
CA THR A 334 -24.71 -15.16 -15.24
C THR A 334 -25.70 -16.29 -14.97
N ASN A 335 -26.81 -15.92 -14.34
CA ASN A 335 -27.90 -16.82 -13.97
C ASN A 335 -28.67 -17.25 -15.22
N THR A 336 -28.77 -18.54 -15.48
CA THR A 336 -29.86 -19.11 -16.28
C THR A 336 -30.23 -20.45 -15.64
N GLN A 337 -31.44 -20.48 -15.07
CA GLN A 337 -32.09 -21.69 -14.58
C GLN A 337 -32.20 -22.72 -15.72
N GLY A 338 -31.79 -23.94 -15.44
CA GLY A 338 -31.93 -25.09 -16.33
C GLY A 338 -31.36 -26.36 -15.69
N THR A 339 -32.15 -26.94 -14.79
CA THR A 339 -32.26 -28.39 -14.50
C THR A 339 -30.99 -29.27 -14.44
N THR A 340 -30.67 -29.71 -13.21
CA THR A 340 -30.25 -31.08 -12.82
C THR A 340 -29.30 -31.85 -13.75
N ASN A 341 -28.04 -32.04 -13.33
CA ASN A 341 -27.61 -33.32 -12.75
C ASN A 341 -26.22 -33.23 -12.10
N THR A 342 -26.05 -34.02 -11.05
CA THR A 342 -24.90 -34.16 -10.16
C THR A 342 -23.79 -34.97 -10.81
N GLN A 343 -22.56 -34.42 -10.86
CA GLN A 343 -21.26 -35.12 -10.89
C GLN A 343 -20.19 -34.02 -10.75
N GLY A 344 -19.48 -33.84 -9.64
CA GLY A 344 -18.69 -34.84 -8.95
C GLY A 344 -17.24 -34.77 -9.43
N THR A 345 -16.48 -33.76 -9.02
CA THR A 345 -15.02 -33.89 -8.96
C THR A 345 -14.64 -34.09 -7.50
N ASN A 346 -14.70 -35.36 -7.09
CA ASN A 346 -14.09 -35.85 -5.87
C ASN A 346 -12.60 -35.48 -5.87
N ASN A 347 -12.07 -35.06 -4.73
CA ASN A 347 -10.76 -35.57 -4.32
C ASN A 347 -10.85 -35.98 -2.85
N ASN A 348 -11.01 -37.30 -2.73
CA ASN A 348 -10.98 -38.13 -1.56
C ASN A 348 -9.96 -37.65 -0.53
N GLY A 349 -10.30 -37.83 0.74
CA GLY A 349 -9.38 -37.60 1.85
C GLY A 349 -8.00 -38.13 1.53
N ALA A 350 -6.99 -37.25 1.59
CA ALA A 350 -5.63 -37.59 1.22
C ALA A 350 -5.24 -38.83 2.03
N VAL A 351 -5.16 -39.99 1.36
CA VAL A 351 -4.55 -41.18 1.94
C VAL A 351 -3.06 -40.86 1.91
N LEU A 352 -2.53 -40.52 3.07
CA LEU A 352 -1.15 -40.08 3.18
C LEU A 352 -0.20 -41.28 3.14
N GLY A 353 -0.70 -42.48 3.42
CA GLY A 353 0.07 -43.70 3.64
C GLY A 353 0.13 -44.06 5.13
N ASN A 354 0.61 -45.26 5.45
CA ASN A 354 0.81 -45.76 6.82
C ASN A 354 -0.43 -45.67 7.74
N GLY A 355 -1.62 -45.95 7.20
CA GLY A 355 -2.88 -45.95 7.97
C GLY A 355 -3.38 -44.57 8.37
N VAL A 356 -2.87 -43.47 7.79
CA VAL A 356 -3.34 -42.11 8.06
C VAL A 356 -4.11 -41.54 6.87
N ARG A 357 -5.31 -41.04 7.14
CA ARG A 357 -6.19 -40.38 6.17
C ARG A 357 -6.63 -39.02 6.69
N ILE A 358 -6.77 -38.03 5.80
CA ILE A 358 -7.33 -36.72 6.16
C ILE A 358 -8.78 -36.64 5.71
N ASN A 359 -9.73 -36.44 6.62
CA ASN A 359 -11.11 -36.13 6.29
C ASN A 359 -11.21 -34.71 5.70
N THR A 360 -11.12 -34.59 4.37
CA THR A 360 -11.25 -33.31 3.67
C THR A 360 -12.65 -32.72 3.73
N ASN A 361 -13.65 -33.49 4.16
CA ASN A 361 -15.01 -33.00 4.43
C ASN A 361 -15.16 -32.42 5.86
N ASP A 362 -14.08 -32.33 6.63
CA ASP A 362 -14.10 -31.65 7.92
C ASP A 362 -14.68 -30.22 7.76
N PRO A 363 -15.70 -29.83 8.55
CA PRO A 363 -16.37 -28.55 8.39
C PRO A 363 -15.43 -27.33 8.54
N THR A 364 -14.39 -27.44 9.38
CA THR A 364 -13.39 -26.38 9.55
C THR A 364 -12.53 -26.26 8.31
N LEU A 365 -12.06 -27.37 7.74
CA LEU A 365 -11.29 -27.37 6.49
C LEU A 365 -12.13 -26.82 5.33
N GLN A 366 -13.36 -27.30 5.14
CA GLN A 366 -14.26 -26.81 4.08
C GLN A 366 -14.54 -25.32 4.22
N LYS A 367 -14.79 -24.84 5.43
CA LYS A 367 -15.02 -23.41 5.68
C LYS A 367 -13.78 -22.59 5.35
N LEU A 368 -12.59 -23.04 5.76
CA LEU A 368 -11.32 -22.37 5.44
C LEU A 368 -10.89 -22.54 3.98
N ALA A 369 -11.40 -23.53 3.25
CA ALA A 369 -11.10 -23.80 1.84
C ALA A 369 -11.97 -23.00 0.87
N THR A 370 -13.20 -22.67 1.27
CA THR A 370 -14.21 -22.10 0.37
C THR A 370 -14.58 -20.67 0.72
N SER A 371 -14.47 -20.27 2.00
CA SER A 371 -14.85 -18.92 2.42
C SER A 371 -13.94 -17.87 1.79
N ARG A 372 -14.51 -16.68 1.52
CA ARG A 372 -13.72 -15.51 1.18
C ARG A 372 -12.80 -15.16 2.35
N LEU A 373 -11.51 -15.03 2.07
CA LEU A 373 -10.52 -14.56 3.03
C LEU A 373 -10.28 -13.07 2.84
N ASN A 374 -10.18 -12.37 3.96
CA ASN A 374 -9.81 -10.98 3.99
C ASN A 374 -8.29 -10.89 3.83
N ASN A 375 -7.85 -9.98 2.96
CA ASN A 375 -6.47 -9.56 2.95
C ASN A 375 -6.17 -8.74 4.21
N GLY A 376 -4.92 -8.67 4.58
CA GLY A 376 -4.41 -7.87 5.68
C GLY A 376 -3.17 -7.11 5.28
N GLN A 377 -2.60 -6.40 6.25
CA GLN A 377 -1.42 -5.58 6.03
C GLN A 377 -0.20 -6.44 5.65
N THR A 378 0.65 -5.92 4.75
CA THR A 378 1.93 -6.55 4.43
C THR A 378 2.72 -6.79 5.71
N GLY A 379 3.21 -8.02 5.90
CA GLY A 379 3.96 -8.42 7.09
C GLY A 379 3.09 -8.91 8.25
N TYR A 380 1.76 -8.86 8.17
CA TYR A 380 0.82 -9.34 9.22
C TYR A 380 0.29 -10.74 8.90
N CYS A 381 1.13 -11.64 8.41
CA CYS A 381 0.73 -12.95 7.92
C CYS A 381 -0.01 -13.82 8.95
N VAL A 382 0.53 -13.91 10.17
CA VAL A 382 -0.06 -14.69 11.26
C VAL A 382 -1.31 -14.01 11.77
N ARG A 383 -1.26 -12.69 11.99
CA ARG A 383 -2.41 -11.93 12.48
C ARG A 383 -3.60 -12.03 11.51
N THR A 384 -3.35 -11.85 10.21
CA THR A 384 -4.39 -11.92 9.18
C THR A 384 -4.98 -13.32 9.06
N THR A 385 -4.15 -14.35 9.16
CA THR A 385 -4.61 -15.74 9.16
C THR A 385 -5.55 -16.00 10.33
N LEU A 386 -5.16 -15.59 11.55
CA LEU A 386 -5.96 -15.77 12.76
C LEU A 386 -7.23 -14.91 12.79
N ASP A 387 -7.19 -13.68 12.26
CA ASP A 387 -8.37 -12.82 12.15
C ASP A 387 -9.39 -13.43 11.18
N ASN A 388 -8.94 -14.04 10.08
CA ASN A 388 -9.83 -14.78 9.19
C ASN A 388 -10.44 -16.00 9.87
N MET A 389 -9.63 -16.80 10.57
CA MET A 389 -10.11 -17.94 11.33
C MET A 389 -11.13 -17.51 12.40
N THR A 390 -10.86 -16.44 13.14
CA THR A 390 -11.76 -15.88 14.17
C THR A 390 -13.07 -15.40 13.56
N ARG A 391 -13.00 -14.61 12.49
CA ARG A 391 -14.19 -14.10 11.77
C ARG A 391 -15.05 -15.23 11.21
N LEU A 392 -14.41 -16.30 10.74
CA LEU A 392 -15.10 -17.49 10.25
C LEU A 392 -15.57 -18.41 11.39
N GLY A 393 -15.36 -18.05 12.65
CA GLY A 393 -15.77 -18.85 13.80
C GLY A 393 -15.08 -20.21 13.83
N ILE A 394 -13.83 -20.29 13.39
CA ILE A 394 -13.05 -21.54 13.42
C ILE A 394 -12.71 -21.89 14.86
N PRO A 395 -13.04 -23.11 15.33
CA PRO A 395 -12.77 -23.51 16.71
C PRO A 395 -11.28 -23.58 17.00
N ASN A 396 -10.92 -23.37 18.26
CA ASN A 396 -9.55 -23.43 18.77
C ASN A 396 -8.55 -22.51 18.03
N THR A 397 -9.05 -21.40 17.48
CA THR A 397 -8.21 -20.34 16.91
C THR A 397 -7.48 -19.60 18.04
N PRO A 398 -6.13 -19.50 18.01
CA PRO A 398 -5.40 -18.70 18.99
C PRO A 398 -5.86 -17.24 19.02
N ARG A 399 -6.17 -16.73 20.22
CA ARG A 399 -6.54 -15.30 20.43
C ARG A 399 -5.32 -14.37 20.47
N ALA A 400 -4.16 -14.93 20.78
CA ALA A 400 -2.87 -14.25 20.76
C ALA A 400 -1.82 -15.24 20.28
N THR A 401 -0.73 -14.76 19.69
CA THR A 401 0.45 -15.58 19.36
C THR A 401 1.67 -15.20 20.20
N GLY A 402 1.42 -14.43 21.26
CA GLY A 402 2.41 -13.83 22.13
C GLY A 402 2.18 -12.34 22.37
N ASN A 403 3.21 -11.65 22.87
CA ASN A 403 3.27 -10.18 22.91
C ASN A 403 3.36 -9.58 21.49
N ASP A 404 3.95 -10.34 20.56
CA ASP A 404 3.86 -10.08 19.13
C ASP A 404 2.66 -10.89 18.58
N PRO A 405 1.58 -10.23 18.12
CA PRO A 405 0.43 -10.92 17.55
C PRO A 405 0.72 -11.55 16.18
N ASN A 406 1.91 -11.32 15.61
CA ASN A 406 2.34 -11.84 14.32
C ASN A 406 3.44 -12.91 14.44
N ASN A 407 3.37 -13.78 15.46
CA ASN A 407 4.40 -14.78 15.72
C ASN A 407 4.01 -16.20 15.27
N PRO A 408 4.57 -16.74 14.17
CA PRO A 408 4.16 -18.05 13.63
C PRO A 408 4.53 -19.22 14.54
N ARG A 409 5.64 -19.15 15.29
CA ARG A 409 6.01 -20.17 16.30
C ARG A 409 5.01 -20.22 17.45
N GLY A 410 4.61 -19.05 17.93
CA GLY A 410 3.58 -18.93 18.97
C GLY A 410 2.21 -19.40 18.51
N GLY A 411 1.82 -19.08 17.26
CA GLY A 411 0.60 -19.57 16.64
C GLY A 411 0.59 -21.08 16.52
N MET A 412 1.62 -21.66 15.89
CA MET A 412 1.74 -23.11 15.71
C MET A 412 1.71 -23.88 17.04
N ALA A 413 2.49 -23.45 18.03
CA ALA A 413 2.57 -24.16 19.31
C ALA A 413 1.23 -24.15 20.07
N GLN A 414 0.48 -23.05 20.01
CA GLN A 414 -0.84 -22.97 20.64
C GLN A 414 -1.88 -23.82 19.91
N MET A 415 -1.85 -23.83 18.58
CA MET A 415 -2.75 -24.67 17.78
C MET A 415 -2.50 -26.16 18.07
N LEU A 416 -1.24 -26.60 18.08
CA LEU A 416 -0.87 -27.99 18.37
C LEU A 416 -1.28 -28.45 19.77
N ARG A 417 -1.34 -27.54 20.75
CA ARG A 417 -1.85 -27.86 22.10
C ARG A 417 -3.36 -27.79 22.21
N ASN A 418 -4.05 -27.20 21.24
CA ASN A 418 -5.47 -26.97 21.31
C ASN A 418 -6.17 -27.32 20.01
N GLY A 419 -6.53 -28.61 19.84
CA GLY A 419 -7.46 -29.06 18.81
C GLY A 419 -6.95 -29.10 17.37
N TRP A 420 -5.68 -28.77 17.12
CA TRP A 420 -5.02 -28.96 15.82
C TRP A 420 -3.89 -29.97 15.91
N GLU A 421 -3.58 -30.62 14.79
CA GLU A 421 -2.53 -31.61 14.70
C GLU A 421 -1.74 -31.45 13.40
N SER A 422 -0.41 -31.62 13.47
CA SER A 422 0.45 -31.59 12.28
C SER A 422 0.35 -32.89 11.50
N ILE A 423 0.19 -32.79 10.18
CA ILE A 423 0.02 -33.95 9.31
C ILE A 423 1.31 -34.80 9.28
N PRO A 424 1.26 -36.11 9.61
CA PRO A 424 2.41 -37.02 9.51
C PRO A 424 2.60 -37.51 8.08
N PHE A 425 2.95 -36.62 7.15
CA PHE A 425 3.25 -37.03 5.77
C PHE A 425 4.38 -38.07 5.73
N PRO A 426 4.40 -39.00 4.76
CA PRO A 426 5.53 -39.90 4.58
C PRO A 426 6.86 -39.13 4.46
N GLY A 427 7.84 -39.53 5.26
CA GLY A 427 9.16 -38.89 5.32
C GLY A 427 9.21 -37.62 6.19
N ALA A 428 8.10 -37.21 6.81
CA ALA A 428 8.12 -36.13 7.79
C ALA A 428 8.91 -36.54 9.05
N GLN A 429 9.62 -35.58 9.63
CA GLN A 429 10.39 -35.77 10.85
C GLN A 429 9.67 -35.09 12.02
N GLN A 430 9.53 -35.75 13.15
CA GLN A 430 9.07 -35.08 14.36
C GLN A 430 10.14 -34.14 14.89
N LYS A 431 9.78 -32.87 15.07
CA LYS A 431 10.65 -31.86 15.68
C LYS A 431 9.96 -31.17 16.84
N ALA A 432 10.74 -30.86 17.86
CA ALA A 432 10.32 -30.00 18.96
C ALA A 432 10.33 -28.54 18.50
N ILE A 433 9.15 -27.93 18.48
CA ILE A 433 8.94 -26.51 18.20
C ILE A 433 9.19 -25.75 19.50
N LYS A 434 10.36 -25.13 19.62
CA LYS A 434 10.68 -24.23 20.72
C LYS A 434 9.99 -22.90 20.51
N SER A 435 9.18 -22.51 21.49
CA SER A 435 8.43 -21.27 21.47
C SER A 435 8.39 -20.68 22.88
N PRO A 436 8.58 -19.35 23.04
CA PRO A 436 8.39 -18.69 24.33
C PRO A 436 6.94 -18.78 24.83
N TYR A 437 6.03 -19.30 24.01
CA TYR A 437 4.62 -19.52 24.32
C TYR A 437 4.32 -21.00 24.58
N GLY A 438 5.32 -21.76 25.03
CA GLY A 438 5.24 -23.20 25.32
C GLY A 438 5.67 -24.07 24.15
N ASN A 439 6.38 -25.15 24.43
CA ASN A 439 6.87 -26.08 23.42
C ASN A 439 5.73 -26.95 22.85
N ALA A 440 5.91 -27.42 21.62
CA ALA A 440 5.03 -28.41 20.99
C ALA A 440 5.87 -29.34 20.10
N THR A 441 5.32 -30.47 19.69
CA THR A 441 5.95 -31.36 18.71
C THR A 441 5.15 -31.30 17.41
N ALA A 442 5.84 -31.19 16.28
CA ALA A 442 5.21 -31.16 14.95
C ALA A 442 5.92 -32.10 13.98
N ASN A 443 5.15 -32.64 13.03
CA ASN A 443 5.66 -33.34 11.85
C ASN A 443 6.11 -32.29 10.82
N VAL A 444 7.39 -32.32 10.46
CA VAL A 444 8.04 -31.34 9.59
C VAL A 444 8.48 -32.01 8.28
N VAL A 445 8.22 -31.35 7.16
CA VAL A 445 8.76 -31.72 5.84
C VAL A 445 9.65 -30.60 5.31
N THR A 446 10.58 -30.94 4.41
CA THR A 446 11.35 -29.97 3.65
C THR A 446 10.48 -29.23 2.63
N ALA A 447 10.93 -28.06 2.16
CA ALA A 447 10.22 -27.31 1.12
C ALA A 447 10.05 -28.12 -0.19
N ASP A 448 11.01 -28.97 -0.55
CA ASP A 448 10.93 -29.80 -1.75
C ASP A 448 9.97 -30.98 -1.59
N GLN A 449 9.95 -31.60 -0.41
CA GLN A 449 8.91 -32.57 -0.07
C GLN A 449 7.52 -31.93 -0.13
N TYR A 450 7.36 -30.70 0.38
CA TYR A 450 6.09 -29.98 0.27
C TYR A 450 5.68 -29.72 -1.19
N ARG A 451 6.60 -29.27 -2.05
CA ARG A 451 6.31 -29.10 -3.49
C ARG A 451 5.85 -30.40 -4.14
N LYS A 452 6.45 -31.53 -3.78
CA LYS A 452 6.02 -32.86 -4.25
C LYS A 452 4.62 -33.20 -3.75
N LEU A 453 4.32 -32.94 -2.47
CA LEU A 453 2.97 -33.15 -1.92
C LEU A 453 1.91 -32.30 -2.64
N VAL A 454 2.24 -31.06 -3.03
CA VAL A 454 1.37 -30.18 -3.84
C VAL A 454 1.16 -30.77 -5.25
N ALA A 455 2.23 -31.22 -5.90
CA ALA A 455 2.15 -31.84 -7.23
C ALA A 455 1.32 -33.14 -7.20
N ASP A 456 1.46 -33.93 -6.15
CA ASP A 456 0.73 -35.18 -5.92
C ASP A 456 -0.72 -34.95 -5.45
N GLY A 457 -1.14 -33.70 -5.23
CA GLY A 457 -2.50 -33.37 -4.76
C GLY A 457 -2.80 -33.80 -3.32
N LYS A 458 -1.76 -33.96 -2.48
CA LYS A 458 -1.87 -34.48 -1.11
C LYS A 458 -2.07 -33.40 -0.04
N VAL A 459 -1.96 -32.12 -0.40
CA VAL A 459 -2.12 -31.01 0.55
C VAL A 459 -3.59 -30.58 0.61
N PRO A 460 -4.27 -30.72 1.77
CA PRO A 460 -5.69 -30.39 1.89
C PRO A 460 -5.92 -28.88 1.92
N ASP A 461 -6.91 -28.41 1.14
CA ASP A 461 -7.35 -27.02 1.20
C ASP A 461 -7.95 -26.67 2.56
N GLY A 462 -7.76 -25.42 2.97
CA GLY A 462 -8.19 -24.94 4.28
C GLY A 462 -7.27 -25.35 5.44
N ALA A 463 -6.25 -26.20 5.21
CA ALA A 463 -5.21 -26.44 6.19
C ALA A 463 -4.40 -25.18 6.49
N ILE A 464 -3.75 -25.16 7.65
CA ILE A 464 -2.88 -24.06 8.05
C ILE A 464 -1.43 -24.45 7.83
N ILE A 465 -0.74 -23.69 6.98
CA ILE A 465 0.66 -23.90 6.63
C ILE A 465 1.55 -22.96 7.44
N PHE A 466 2.66 -23.49 7.93
CA PHE A 466 3.76 -22.74 8.53
C PHE A 466 5.03 -22.99 7.72
N GLN A 467 5.78 -21.95 7.40
CA GLN A 467 7.01 -22.05 6.59
C GLN A 467 8.18 -21.40 7.33
N SER A 468 9.38 -21.96 7.21
CA SER A 468 10.60 -21.42 7.84
C SER A 468 11.78 -21.37 6.87
N ARG A 469 12.53 -20.26 6.88
CA ARG A 469 13.84 -20.09 6.20
C ARG A 469 15.01 -20.65 7.01
N HIS A 470 14.82 -20.81 8.32
CA HIS A 470 15.88 -21.21 9.24
C HIS A 470 15.83 -22.69 9.59
N GLY A 471 14.63 -23.28 9.56
CA GLY A 471 14.33 -24.56 10.19
C GLY A 471 13.65 -24.34 11.55
N TRP A 472 12.90 -25.34 12.01
CA TRP A 472 12.14 -25.26 13.25
C TRP A 472 12.96 -25.61 14.51
N ASP A 473 14.12 -26.23 14.32
CA ASP A 473 15.15 -26.46 15.34
C ASP A 473 15.98 -25.20 15.68
N TYR A 474 15.94 -24.18 14.83
CA TYR A 474 16.55 -22.87 15.07
C TYR A 474 16.00 -22.20 16.35
N SER A 475 16.85 -21.55 17.14
CA SER A 475 16.49 -20.89 18.41
C SER A 475 16.39 -19.36 18.32
N GLY A 476 16.86 -18.75 17.23
CA GLY A 476 16.62 -17.33 16.98
C GLY A 476 15.13 -17.08 16.70
N GLY A 477 14.66 -15.87 17.01
CA GLY A 477 13.24 -15.52 17.01
C GLY A 477 12.47 -15.76 15.69
N SER A 478 11.21 -15.32 15.63
CA SER A 478 10.30 -15.75 14.57
C SER A 478 10.48 -15.07 13.19
N LYS A 479 11.49 -14.21 13.01
CA LYS A 479 11.81 -13.60 11.71
C LYS A 479 12.19 -14.70 10.70
N GLY A 480 11.70 -14.59 9.46
CA GLY A 480 11.92 -15.61 8.43
C GLY A 480 11.01 -16.83 8.56
N ASN A 481 9.95 -16.74 9.35
CA ASN A 481 8.88 -17.73 9.42
C ASN A 481 7.55 -17.07 8.99
N ASP A 482 6.66 -17.84 8.39
CA ASP A 482 5.35 -17.37 7.93
C ASP A 482 4.23 -18.37 8.25
N MET A 483 2.97 -17.93 8.16
CA MET A 483 1.76 -18.72 8.39
C MET A 483 0.69 -18.32 7.37
N GLY A 484 -0.08 -19.28 6.87
CA GLY A 484 -1.22 -19.00 5.99
C GLY A 484 -2.24 -20.12 5.91
N ILE A 485 -3.31 -19.86 5.16
CA ILE A 485 -4.39 -20.80 4.82
C ILE A 485 -4.11 -21.37 3.44
N VAL A 486 -3.98 -22.69 3.35
CA VAL A 486 -3.75 -23.42 2.10
C VAL A 486 -4.95 -23.28 1.16
N ARG A 487 -4.68 -23.00 -0.11
CA ARG A 487 -5.67 -22.94 -1.19
C ARG A 487 -5.17 -23.66 -2.45
N ASN A 488 -6.11 -24.13 -3.28
CA ASN A 488 -5.85 -24.76 -4.57
C ASN A 488 -4.86 -25.95 -4.47
N GLY A 489 -5.10 -26.85 -3.51
CA GLY A 489 -4.25 -28.01 -3.24
C GLY A 489 -2.83 -27.64 -2.79
N GLY A 490 -2.67 -26.47 -2.16
CA GLY A 490 -1.37 -25.91 -1.78
C GLY A 490 -0.58 -25.24 -2.89
N LYS A 491 -1.16 -25.04 -4.08
CA LYS A 491 -0.55 -24.20 -5.13
C LYS A 491 -0.50 -22.73 -4.73
N THR A 492 -1.41 -22.29 -3.86
CA THR A 492 -1.40 -20.96 -3.28
C THR A 492 -1.58 -21.02 -1.76
N THR A 493 -1.03 -20.02 -1.08
CA THR A 493 -1.18 -19.85 0.36
C THR A 493 -1.73 -18.45 0.63
N HIS A 494 -2.86 -18.34 1.31
CA HIS A 494 -3.38 -17.05 1.74
C HIS A 494 -2.85 -16.70 3.12
N ASN A 495 -1.96 -15.72 3.23
CA ASN A 495 -1.51 -15.18 4.52
C ASN A 495 -2.17 -13.82 4.81
N TYR A 496 -1.50 -12.71 4.50
CA TYR A 496 -2.10 -11.38 4.37
C TYR A 496 -2.66 -11.12 2.96
N GLN A 497 -2.28 -11.96 1.98
CA GLN A 497 -2.84 -11.99 0.63
C GLN A 497 -2.63 -13.38 0.04
N SER A 498 -3.16 -13.64 -1.16
CA SER A 498 -2.82 -14.85 -1.91
C SER A 498 -1.35 -14.78 -2.35
N MET A 499 -0.57 -15.74 -1.90
CA MET A 499 0.85 -15.91 -2.18
C MET A 499 1.06 -17.22 -2.96
N ASN A 500 2.25 -17.35 -3.54
CA ASN A 500 2.72 -18.62 -4.09
C ASN A 500 2.70 -19.72 -3.02
N SER A 501 2.66 -20.98 -3.47
CA SER A 501 2.75 -22.19 -2.66
C SER A 501 3.79 -22.08 -1.52
N ILE A 502 5.03 -21.73 -1.89
CA ILE A 502 6.13 -21.41 -0.97
C ILE A 502 6.38 -19.91 -0.99
N ILE A 503 6.35 -19.27 0.19
CA ILE A 503 6.41 -17.82 0.36
C ILE A 503 7.85 -17.29 0.22
N TYR A 504 8.83 -18.02 0.74
CA TYR A 504 10.23 -17.65 0.68
C TYR A 504 10.99 -18.49 -0.35
N SER A 505 11.74 -17.85 -1.23
CA SER A 505 12.58 -18.56 -2.22
C SER A 505 13.60 -19.49 -1.56
N ASP A 506 14.06 -19.18 -0.36
CA ASP A 506 14.97 -19.96 0.47
C ASP A 506 14.27 -20.66 1.66
N CYS A 507 12.97 -20.98 1.53
CA CYS A 507 12.26 -21.79 2.52
C CYS A 507 12.93 -23.16 2.67
N LYS A 508 13.20 -23.56 3.91
CA LYS A 508 13.80 -24.86 4.26
C LYS A 508 12.74 -25.87 4.68
N GLU A 509 11.84 -25.47 5.57
CA GLU A 509 10.95 -26.40 6.28
C GLU A 509 9.51 -25.90 6.32
N VAL A 510 8.58 -26.85 6.24
CA VAL A 510 7.13 -26.62 6.21
C VAL A 510 6.45 -27.54 7.22
N VAL A 511 5.47 -26.98 7.93
CA VAL A 511 4.53 -27.73 8.78
C VAL A 511 3.11 -27.45 8.30
N ILE A 512 2.29 -28.48 8.17
CA ILE A 512 0.88 -28.36 7.81
C ILE A 512 0.03 -28.85 8.97
N LEU A 513 -0.87 -28.00 9.46
CA LEU A 513 -1.83 -28.33 10.51
C LEU A 513 -3.24 -28.48 9.95
N VAL A 514 -3.96 -29.45 10.50
CA VAL A 514 -5.40 -29.66 10.30
C VAL A 514 -6.09 -29.78 11.66
N PRO A 515 -7.43 -29.63 11.74
CA PRO A 515 -8.16 -29.98 12.94
C PRO A 515 -7.84 -31.42 13.35
N LYS A 516 -7.62 -31.67 14.65
CA LYS A 516 -7.25 -33.01 15.14
C LYS A 516 -8.24 -34.09 14.72
N GLY A 517 -9.54 -33.76 14.74
CA GLY A 517 -10.62 -34.67 14.30
C GLY A 517 -10.64 -34.95 12.79
N ALA A 518 -9.90 -34.18 11.98
CA ALA A 518 -9.74 -34.44 10.56
C ALA A 518 -8.71 -35.53 10.28
N ILE A 519 -7.84 -35.89 11.24
CA ILE A 519 -6.89 -37.00 11.07
C ILE A 519 -7.54 -38.31 11.50
N GLN A 520 -7.74 -39.20 10.54
CA GLN A 520 -8.23 -40.55 10.74
C GLN A 520 -7.05 -41.52 10.73
N ARG A 521 -7.02 -42.42 11.71
CA ARG A 521 -6.02 -43.46 11.87
C ARG A 521 -6.74 -44.79 11.86
N ASP A 522 -6.27 -45.69 11.01
CA ASP A 522 -6.78 -47.07 10.92
C ASP A 522 -6.47 -47.87 12.20
#